data_AF-A0A524FIP3-F1
#
_entry.id   AF-A0A524FIP3-F1
#
_cell.length_a   1.000
_cell.length_b   1.000
_cell.length_c   1.000
_cell.angle_alpha   90.00
_cell.angle_beta   90.00
_cell.angle_gamma   90.00
#
_symmetry.space_group_name_H-M   'P 1'
#
loop_
_entity.id
_entity.type
_entity.pdbx_description
1 polymer ?
#
loop_
_entity_poly.entity_id
_entity_poly.type
_entity_poly.pdbx_seq_one_letter_code
_entity_poly.pdbx_strand_id
1 'polypeptide(L)'
;MLQKRKWNILKWDKMDPKSYEKVVDKAARILKEILNSGLRIKLDLDYKEAPTKRQLVENDIKNYNGFVFAYSRNGIKYNDIIKAAGLTPNHESGIWDWLNVDTAANKLLKILNLPFKNKKSLRDFLKLKYNEAPTRDQLKKFGYSKFIHALKKKNIKYSDIIKKAGLEINKESGKWDILDFNSAKKIFLNIINSPFREKETLRKFLNFGKNEAPSTKQLRKYGYRDFILALYRKGISYIELIESLGLIPHRKDIEQDIGYNIHWILELIFLQFAKTKDCFAFYEFFPNIVESEVRIDNAIIRKGSFIENIESKQRIITISKKIKIIIVEYYSGSDQDTIMQKCRKGYQSEERFLIIVLLSTNKSNIKTPHNIRYMNNVKILNAIEFSWFMGYDKSYSKRYLDAIKLAREAHYDKVMRNKLRKLAINSKVAIKSNFNHRKKKLENFFNKNEEEIN
;
A
#
# COMPACT_ATOMS: atom_id res chain seq x y z
N MET A 1 20.73 -29.34 -27.36
CA MET A 1 20.54 -29.54 -28.83
C MET A 1 19.12 -29.91 -29.25
N LEU A 2 18.31 -30.60 -28.43
CA LEU A 2 16.94 -31.05 -28.80
C LEU A 2 15.92 -29.91 -29.05
N GLN A 3 16.00 -28.76 -28.36
CA GLN A 3 15.07 -27.63 -28.60
C GLN A 3 15.30 -26.90 -29.94
N LYS A 4 16.51 -26.93 -30.52
CA LYS A 4 16.79 -26.29 -31.84
C LYS A 4 16.13 -27.03 -33.00
N ARG A 5 15.87 -28.35 -32.88
CA ARG A 5 15.21 -29.14 -33.93
C ARG A 5 13.69 -28.95 -33.96
N LYS A 6 13.06 -28.67 -32.81
CA LYS A 6 11.60 -28.56 -32.67
C LYS A 6 10.98 -27.50 -33.59
N TRP A 7 11.70 -26.43 -33.89
CA TRP A 7 11.16 -25.28 -34.62
C TRP A 7 11.59 -25.18 -36.09
N ASN A 8 12.40 -26.14 -36.58
CA ASN A 8 12.79 -26.19 -37.99
C ASN A 8 11.59 -26.44 -38.92
N ILE A 9 10.48 -26.94 -38.39
CA ILE A 9 9.22 -27.13 -39.11
C ILE A 9 8.56 -25.82 -39.57
N LEU A 10 9.05 -24.66 -39.08
CA LEU A 10 8.59 -23.33 -39.46
C LEU A 10 9.48 -22.64 -40.50
N LYS A 11 10.42 -23.38 -41.12
CA LYS A 11 11.17 -22.90 -42.29
C LYS A 11 10.33 -23.09 -43.55
N TRP A 12 10.34 -22.11 -44.43
CA TRP A 12 9.67 -22.15 -45.74
C TRP A 12 10.60 -21.58 -46.82
N ASP A 13 10.34 -21.94 -48.07
CA ASP A 13 11.08 -21.46 -49.22
C ASP A 13 10.50 -20.11 -49.67
N LYS A 14 11.30 -19.05 -49.58
CA LYS A 14 10.88 -17.70 -49.93
C LYS A 14 10.51 -17.54 -51.41
N MET A 15 10.95 -18.44 -52.28
CA MET A 15 10.63 -18.44 -53.71
C MET A 15 9.34 -19.21 -54.04
N ASP A 16 8.77 -19.97 -53.08
CA ASP A 16 7.51 -20.70 -53.25
C ASP A 16 6.44 -20.18 -52.26
N PRO A 17 5.50 -19.33 -52.72
CA PRO A 17 4.40 -18.84 -51.90
C PRO A 17 3.53 -19.96 -51.29
N LYS A 18 3.39 -21.11 -51.95
CA LYS A 18 2.61 -22.25 -51.40
C LYS A 18 3.31 -22.88 -50.20
N SER A 19 4.63 -22.72 -50.07
CA SER A 19 5.38 -23.15 -48.89
C SER A 19 5.11 -22.26 -47.67
N TYR A 20 4.76 -20.98 -47.86
CA TYR A 20 4.38 -20.06 -46.79
C TYR A 20 3.08 -20.49 -46.11
N GLU A 21 2.02 -20.71 -46.88
CA GLU A 21 0.69 -21.09 -46.37
C GLU A 21 0.76 -22.39 -45.55
N LYS A 22 1.45 -23.41 -46.09
CA LYS A 22 1.68 -24.68 -45.40
C LYS A 22 2.37 -24.49 -44.04
N VAL A 23 3.27 -23.52 -43.94
CA VAL A 23 4.00 -23.25 -42.70
C VAL A 23 3.18 -22.38 -41.74
N VAL A 24 2.35 -21.47 -42.24
CA VAL A 24 1.35 -20.74 -41.45
C VAL A 24 0.36 -21.71 -40.79
N ASP A 25 -0.17 -22.69 -41.52
CA ASP A 25 -1.08 -23.70 -40.98
C ASP A 25 -0.45 -24.58 -39.91
N LYS A 26 0.84 -24.91 -40.07
CA LYS A 26 1.62 -25.63 -39.05
C LYS A 26 1.78 -24.77 -37.80
N ALA A 27 2.15 -23.49 -37.96
CA ALA A 27 2.27 -22.56 -36.84
C ALA A 27 0.93 -22.36 -36.11
N ALA A 28 -0.18 -22.33 -36.85
CA ALA A 28 -1.53 -22.21 -36.31
C ALA A 28 -1.92 -23.41 -35.44
N ARG A 29 -1.61 -24.63 -35.90
CA ARG A 29 -1.80 -25.87 -35.10
C ARG A 29 -0.99 -25.85 -33.81
N ILE A 30 0.28 -25.47 -33.88
CA ILE A 30 1.14 -25.32 -32.71
C ILE A 30 0.55 -24.29 -31.73
N LEU A 31 0.06 -23.15 -32.21
CA LEU A 31 -0.57 -22.13 -31.36
C LEU A 31 -1.81 -22.67 -30.65
N LYS A 32 -2.65 -23.49 -31.32
CA LYS A 32 -3.79 -24.16 -30.70
C LYS A 32 -3.36 -25.14 -29.60
N GLU A 33 -2.33 -25.94 -29.84
CA GLU A 33 -1.76 -26.85 -28.83
C GLU A 33 -1.24 -26.08 -27.60
N ILE A 34 -0.53 -24.98 -27.82
CA ILE A 34 -0.05 -24.08 -26.76
C ILE A 34 -1.23 -23.57 -25.93
N LEU A 35 -2.33 -23.17 -26.56
CA LEU A 35 -3.52 -22.68 -25.86
C LEU A 35 -4.23 -23.79 -25.07
N ASN A 36 -4.30 -24.99 -25.64
CA ASN A 36 -4.88 -26.18 -25.01
C ASN A 36 -4.04 -26.72 -23.86
N SER A 37 -2.76 -26.33 -23.74
CA SER A 37 -1.89 -26.70 -22.61
C SER A 37 -2.26 -26.01 -21.28
N GLY A 38 -3.40 -25.33 -21.21
CA GLY A 38 -3.82 -24.50 -20.06
C GLY A 38 -3.36 -23.05 -20.12
N LEU A 39 -2.63 -22.62 -21.16
CA LEU A 39 -2.21 -21.23 -21.31
C LEU A 39 -3.42 -20.28 -21.45
N ARG A 40 -4.49 -20.74 -22.10
CA ARG A 40 -5.73 -19.96 -22.25
C ARG A 40 -6.31 -19.53 -20.90
N ILE A 41 -6.34 -20.45 -19.93
CA ILE A 41 -6.80 -20.18 -18.57
C ILE A 41 -5.83 -19.25 -17.85
N LYS A 42 -4.51 -19.49 -17.99
CA LYS A 42 -3.47 -18.68 -17.34
C LYS A 42 -3.54 -17.20 -17.78
N LEU A 43 -3.85 -16.97 -19.05
CA LEU A 43 -3.90 -15.62 -19.66
C LEU A 43 -5.29 -14.99 -19.64
N ASP A 44 -6.31 -15.67 -19.12
CA ASP A 44 -7.73 -15.25 -19.14
C ASP A 44 -8.20 -14.88 -20.55
N LEU A 45 -7.87 -15.72 -21.53
CA LEU A 45 -8.28 -15.54 -22.93
C LEU A 45 -9.64 -16.21 -23.19
N ASP A 46 -10.56 -15.52 -23.88
CA ASP A 46 -11.78 -16.14 -24.41
C ASP A 46 -11.42 -17.24 -25.43
N TYR A 47 -12.30 -18.22 -25.69
CA TYR A 47 -12.08 -19.38 -26.57
C TYR A 47 -11.60 -19.00 -27.99
N LYS A 48 -12.00 -17.83 -28.48
CA LYS A 48 -11.57 -17.32 -29.79
C LYS A 48 -10.36 -16.39 -29.73
N GLU A 49 -9.90 -15.96 -28.55
CA GLU A 49 -8.80 -14.99 -28.46
C GLU A 49 -7.43 -15.66 -28.58
N ALA A 50 -6.52 -15.01 -29.32
CA ALA A 50 -5.11 -15.35 -29.37
C ALA A 50 -4.32 -14.60 -28.29
N PRO A 51 -3.22 -15.16 -27.74
CA PRO A 51 -2.35 -14.43 -26.85
C PRO A 51 -1.59 -13.34 -27.63
N THR A 52 -1.17 -12.27 -26.97
CA THR A 52 -0.20 -11.33 -27.55
C THR A 52 1.19 -11.99 -27.65
N LYS A 53 2.04 -11.49 -28.56
CA LYS A 53 3.45 -11.93 -28.65
C LYS A 53 4.16 -11.80 -27.30
N ARG A 54 3.91 -10.68 -26.61
CA ARG A 54 4.44 -10.38 -25.29
C ARG A 54 4.00 -11.41 -24.24
N GLN A 55 2.72 -11.77 -24.19
CA GLN A 55 2.22 -12.80 -23.28
C GLN A 55 2.85 -14.18 -23.54
N LEU A 56 3.14 -14.53 -24.80
CA LEU A 56 3.85 -15.77 -25.16
C LEU A 56 5.31 -15.78 -24.66
N VAL A 57 5.95 -14.61 -24.56
CA VAL A 57 7.36 -14.46 -24.10
C VAL A 57 7.45 -14.33 -22.58
N GLU A 58 6.62 -13.48 -21.96
CA GLU A 58 6.75 -13.10 -20.54
C GLU A 58 6.27 -14.16 -19.55
N ASN A 59 5.45 -15.12 -19.96
CA ASN A 59 4.84 -16.07 -19.01
C ASN A 59 5.77 -17.19 -18.53
N ASP A 60 7.06 -17.10 -18.82
CA ASP A 60 8.18 -17.91 -18.33
C ASP A 60 7.96 -19.44 -18.35
N ILE A 61 7.02 -19.89 -19.18
CA ILE A 61 6.96 -21.28 -19.62
C ILE A 61 8.07 -21.36 -20.65
N LYS A 62 9.25 -21.84 -20.22
CA LYS A 62 10.52 -21.95 -20.98
C LYS A 62 10.42 -22.56 -22.40
N ASN A 63 9.23 -22.90 -22.88
CA ASN A 63 8.96 -23.55 -24.16
C ASN A 63 8.29 -22.66 -25.23
N TYR A 64 7.77 -21.46 -24.93
CA TYR A 64 7.02 -20.66 -25.94
C TYR A 64 7.81 -19.50 -26.55
N ASN A 65 8.89 -19.04 -25.90
CA ASN A 65 9.82 -18.08 -26.52
C ASN A 65 10.43 -18.65 -27.81
N GLY A 66 10.72 -19.96 -27.85
CA GLY A 66 11.21 -20.65 -29.05
C GLY A 66 10.24 -20.57 -30.22
N PHE A 67 8.92 -20.66 -29.97
CA PHE A 67 7.89 -20.50 -30.98
C PHE A 67 7.87 -19.06 -31.53
N VAL A 68 7.90 -18.06 -30.64
CA VAL A 68 7.92 -16.63 -31.03
C VAL A 68 9.13 -16.29 -31.87
N PHE A 69 10.30 -16.74 -31.43
CA PHE A 69 11.55 -16.53 -32.15
C PHE A 69 11.55 -17.23 -33.51
N ALA A 70 11.06 -18.47 -33.56
CA ALA A 70 11.04 -19.26 -34.78
C ALA A 70 10.18 -18.67 -35.88
N TYR A 71 8.92 -18.29 -35.60
CA TYR A 71 8.09 -17.71 -36.64
C TYR A 71 8.61 -16.32 -37.07
N SER A 72 9.15 -15.55 -36.12
CA SER A 72 9.69 -14.20 -36.40
C SER A 72 10.94 -14.27 -37.29
N ARG A 73 11.87 -15.19 -36.99
CA ARG A 73 13.10 -15.39 -37.78
C ARG A 73 12.81 -15.85 -39.21
N ASN A 74 11.73 -16.60 -39.41
CA ASN A 74 11.31 -17.06 -40.73
C ASN A 74 10.36 -16.06 -41.44
N GLY A 75 10.12 -14.86 -40.89
CA GLY A 75 9.29 -13.84 -41.56
C GLY A 75 7.80 -14.18 -41.63
N ILE A 76 7.31 -15.08 -40.78
CA ILE A 76 5.89 -15.43 -40.72
C ILE A 76 5.17 -14.38 -39.87
N LYS A 77 4.10 -13.77 -40.39
CA LYS A 77 3.36 -12.76 -39.63
C LYS A 77 2.47 -13.44 -38.61
N TYR A 78 2.51 -12.96 -37.36
CA TYR A 78 1.72 -13.53 -36.29
C TYR A 78 0.20 -13.41 -36.53
N ASN A 79 -0.24 -12.36 -37.21
CA ASN A 79 -1.65 -12.19 -37.57
C ASN A 79 -2.13 -13.28 -38.54
N ASP A 80 -1.26 -13.74 -39.45
CA ASP A 80 -1.59 -14.81 -40.39
C ASP A 80 -1.74 -16.15 -39.65
N ILE A 81 -0.88 -16.39 -38.64
CA ILE A 81 -0.98 -17.54 -37.73
C ILE A 81 -2.29 -17.51 -36.93
N ILE A 82 -2.65 -16.33 -36.38
CA ILE A 82 -3.91 -16.13 -35.63
C ILE A 82 -5.10 -16.43 -36.53
N LYS A 83 -5.12 -15.87 -37.74
CA LYS A 83 -6.20 -16.04 -38.72
C LYS A 83 -6.35 -17.51 -39.13
N ALA A 84 -5.26 -18.18 -39.47
CA ALA A 84 -5.26 -19.61 -39.81
C ALA A 84 -5.66 -20.50 -38.61
N ALA A 85 -5.39 -20.05 -37.38
CA ALA A 85 -5.88 -20.73 -36.19
C ALA A 85 -7.37 -20.48 -35.89
N GLY A 86 -8.06 -19.62 -36.65
CA GLY A 86 -9.44 -19.23 -36.37
C GLY A 86 -9.57 -18.43 -35.06
N LEU A 87 -8.52 -17.70 -34.69
CA LEU A 87 -8.48 -16.87 -33.49
C LEU A 87 -8.63 -15.39 -33.86
N THR A 88 -9.00 -14.58 -32.87
CA THR A 88 -9.05 -13.12 -32.94
C THR A 88 -7.86 -12.53 -32.18
N PRO A 89 -7.22 -11.45 -32.69
CA PRO A 89 -6.13 -10.80 -31.98
C PRO A 89 -6.59 -10.23 -30.62
N ASN A 90 -5.84 -10.52 -29.56
CA ASN A 90 -5.98 -9.86 -28.27
C ASN A 90 -5.31 -8.47 -28.34
N HIS A 91 -5.99 -7.50 -28.94
CA HIS A 91 -5.60 -6.10 -28.85
C HIS A 91 -6.12 -5.53 -27.53
N GLU A 92 -5.23 -5.08 -26.65
CA GLU A 92 -5.62 -4.47 -25.36
C GLU A 92 -6.49 -3.21 -25.53
N SER A 93 -6.47 -2.58 -26.71
CA SER A 93 -7.41 -1.54 -27.14
C SER A 93 -8.68 -2.20 -27.68
N GLY A 94 -9.81 -2.09 -26.96
CA GLY A 94 -11.11 -2.57 -27.43
C GLY A 94 -11.80 -3.60 -26.53
N ILE A 95 -11.04 -4.43 -25.81
CA ILE A 95 -11.59 -5.58 -25.05
C ILE A 95 -12.61 -5.17 -23.98
N TRP A 96 -12.53 -3.93 -23.50
CA TRP A 96 -13.44 -3.40 -22.50
C TRP A 96 -14.29 -2.24 -23.01
N ASP A 97 -14.30 -1.96 -24.30
CA ASP A 97 -15.05 -0.82 -24.83
C ASP A 97 -16.56 -1.03 -24.78
N TRP A 98 -17.00 -2.28 -24.88
CA TRP A 98 -18.38 -2.71 -24.62
C TRP A 98 -18.73 -2.79 -23.13
N LEU A 99 -17.75 -2.62 -22.22
CA LEU A 99 -17.97 -2.82 -20.78
C LEU A 99 -18.83 -1.68 -20.21
N ASN A 100 -20.02 -2.04 -19.77
CA ASN A 100 -20.98 -1.23 -19.01
C ASN A 100 -21.46 -2.04 -17.79
N VAL A 101 -22.38 -1.49 -16.99
CA VAL A 101 -22.85 -2.17 -15.77
C VAL A 101 -23.43 -3.56 -16.07
N ASP A 102 -24.25 -3.68 -17.10
CA ASP A 102 -24.93 -4.93 -17.46
C ASP A 102 -23.96 -6.02 -17.93
N THR A 103 -23.10 -5.66 -18.87
CA THR A 103 -22.11 -6.59 -19.44
C THR A 103 -21.04 -6.97 -18.42
N ALA A 104 -20.68 -6.06 -17.52
CA ALA A 104 -19.81 -6.35 -16.38
C ALA A 104 -20.48 -7.31 -15.37
N ALA A 105 -21.78 -7.15 -15.10
CA ALA A 105 -22.53 -8.03 -14.21
C ALA A 105 -22.59 -9.45 -14.76
N ASN A 106 -22.88 -9.59 -16.05
CA ASN A 106 -22.86 -10.88 -16.74
C ASN A 106 -21.45 -11.50 -16.74
N LYS A 107 -20.41 -10.70 -16.98
CA LYS A 107 -19.02 -11.19 -16.92
C LYS A 107 -18.65 -11.65 -15.50
N LEU A 108 -19.09 -10.95 -14.46
CA LEU A 108 -18.88 -11.35 -13.06
C LEU A 108 -19.56 -12.70 -12.74
N LEU A 109 -20.81 -12.89 -13.17
CA LEU A 109 -21.52 -14.17 -13.01
C LEU A 109 -20.79 -15.32 -13.72
N LYS A 110 -20.30 -15.07 -14.95
CA LYS A 110 -19.48 -16.05 -15.67
C LYS A 110 -18.21 -16.38 -14.90
N ILE A 111 -17.45 -15.38 -14.45
CA ILE A 111 -16.23 -15.55 -13.65
C ILE A 111 -16.47 -16.44 -12.43
N LEU A 112 -17.59 -16.23 -11.73
CA LEU A 112 -17.93 -17.01 -10.53
C LEU A 112 -18.21 -18.48 -10.81
N ASN A 113 -18.80 -18.78 -11.97
CA ASN A 113 -19.21 -20.13 -12.35
C ASN A 113 -18.15 -20.89 -13.16
N LEU A 114 -17.05 -20.23 -13.55
CA LEU A 114 -15.95 -20.89 -14.26
C LEU A 114 -15.22 -21.90 -13.34
N PRO A 115 -14.89 -23.11 -13.83
CA PRO A 115 -14.03 -24.05 -13.12
C PRO A 115 -12.71 -23.40 -12.70
N PHE A 116 -12.30 -23.63 -11.45
CA PHE A 116 -11.10 -22.99 -10.92
C PHE A 116 -10.28 -23.98 -10.09
N LYS A 117 -9.10 -24.34 -10.61
CA LYS A 117 -8.26 -25.41 -10.06
C LYS A 117 -9.07 -26.72 -9.91
N ASN A 118 -8.90 -27.46 -8.82
CA ASN A 118 -9.58 -28.72 -8.53
C ASN A 118 -11.00 -28.50 -7.95
N LYS A 119 -11.66 -27.37 -8.26
CA LYS A 119 -13.01 -27.04 -7.80
C LYS A 119 -13.91 -26.76 -8.99
N LYS A 120 -15.21 -27.07 -8.82
CA LYS A 120 -16.24 -26.92 -9.83
C LYS A 120 -16.41 -25.46 -10.28
N SER A 121 -16.19 -24.50 -9.38
CA SER A 121 -16.24 -23.09 -9.72
C SER A 121 -15.33 -22.21 -8.85
N LEU A 122 -15.06 -20.97 -9.28
CA LEU A 122 -14.41 -19.96 -8.44
C LEU A 122 -15.24 -19.65 -7.18
N ARG A 123 -16.57 -19.68 -7.30
CA ARG A 123 -17.50 -19.54 -6.16
C ARG A 123 -17.21 -20.59 -5.09
N ASP A 124 -17.11 -21.86 -5.47
CA ASP A 124 -16.80 -22.97 -4.56
C ASP A 124 -15.40 -22.85 -3.96
N PHE A 125 -14.43 -22.44 -4.77
CA PHE A 125 -13.06 -22.22 -4.32
C PHE A 125 -12.97 -21.13 -3.24
N LEU A 126 -13.77 -20.06 -3.39
CA LEU A 126 -13.85 -18.95 -2.44
C LEU A 126 -14.78 -19.23 -1.24
N LYS A 127 -15.53 -20.35 -1.26
CA LYS A 127 -16.56 -20.69 -0.26
C LYS A 127 -17.64 -19.61 -0.12
N LEU A 128 -18.04 -18.99 -1.23
CA LEU A 128 -19.14 -18.02 -1.26
C LEU A 128 -20.49 -18.73 -1.18
N LYS A 129 -21.48 -18.13 -0.52
CA LYS A 129 -22.89 -18.57 -0.65
C LYS A 129 -23.41 -18.34 -2.07
N TYR A 130 -24.57 -18.92 -2.40
CA TYR A 130 -25.15 -18.89 -3.75
C TYR A 130 -25.34 -17.47 -4.33
N ASN A 131 -25.71 -16.51 -3.48
CA ASN A 131 -25.94 -15.11 -3.85
C ASN A 131 -24.76 -14.19 -3.50
N GLU A 132 -23.66 -14.66 -2.90
CA GLU A 132 -22.56 -13.79 -2.48
C GLU A 132 -21.62 -13.43 -3.65
N ALA A 133 -21.25 -12.16 -3.75
CA ALA A 133 -20.25 -11.65 -4.69
C ALA A 133 -18.85 -11.66 -4.06
N PRO A 134 -17.79 -11.96 -4.84
CA PRO A 134 -16.42 -11.87 -4.34
C PRO A 134 -16.04 -10.41 -4.11
N THR A 135 -15.07 -10.16 -3.23
CA THR A 135 -14.46 -8.84 -3.10
C THR A 135 -13.55 -8.55 -4.30
N ARG A 136 -13.31 -7.26 -4.60
CA ARG A 136 -12.36 -6.85 -5.65
C ARG A 136 -10.96 -7.43 -5.42
N ASP A 137 -10.55 -7.54 -4.16
CA ASP A 137 -9.24 -8.08 -3.79
C ASP A 137 -9.16 -9.59 -4.03
N GLN A 138 -10.23 -10.34 -3.74
CA GLN A 138 -10.33 -11.75 -4.13
C GLN A 138 -10.22 -11.90 -5.65
N LEU A 139 -10.97 -11.11 -6.43
CA LEU A 139 -10.88 -11.16 -7.89
C LEU A 139 -9.46 -10.86 -8.40
N LYS A 140 -8.82 -9.80 -7.90
CA LYS A 140 -7.42 -9.48 -8.25
C LYS A 140 -6.46 -10.62 -7.91
N LYS A 141 -6.57 -11.17 -6.69
CA LYS A 141 -5.72 -12.26 -6.19
C LYS A 141 -5.84 -13.53 -7.04
N PHE A 142 -6.99 -13.74 -7.68
CA PHE A 142 -7.27 -14.92 -8.50
C PHE A 142 -7.23 -14.66 -10.01
N GLY A 143 -6.47 -13.64 -10.44
CA GLY A 143 -6.15 -13.43 -11.86
C GLY A 143 -7.02 -12.41 -12.58
N TYR A 144 -8.13 -11.97 -11.99
CA TYR A 144 -9.09 -11.06 -12.62
C TYR A 144 -8.74 -9.56 -12.39
N SER A 145 -7.44 -9.24 -12.30
CA SER A 145 -6.99 -7.86 -12.08
C SER A 145 -7.33 -6.93 -13.25
N LYS A 146 -7.28 -7.44 -14.49
CA LYS A 146 -7.64 -6.67 -15.70
C LYS A 146 -9.12 -6.27 -15.71
N PHE A 147 -10.02 -7.18 -15.34
CA PHE A 147 -11.44 -6.88 -15.17
C PHE A 147 -11.64 -5.74 -14.15
N ILE A 148 -11.02 -5.83 -12.96
CA ILE A 148 -11.14 -4.77 -11.95
C ILE A 148 -10.56 -3.43 -12.43
N HIS A 149 -9.46 -3.45 -13.18
CA HIS A 149 -8.87 -2.24 -13.76
C HIS A 149 -9.78 -1.61 -14.82
N ALA A 150 -10.39 -2.43 -15.68
CA ALA A 150 -11.34 -2.00 -16.70
C ALA A 150 -12.55 -1.28 -16.10
N LEU A 151 -13.12 -1.83 -15.01
CA LEU A 151 -14.21 -1.18 -14.27
C LEU A 151 -13.80 0.20 -13.77
N LYS A 152 -12.59 0.33 -13.21
CA LYS A 152 -12.06 1.62 -12.75
C LYS A 152 -11.90 2.60 -13.92
N LYS A 153 -11.35 2.16 -15.05
CA LYS A 153 -11.13 3.01 -16.25
C LYS A 153 -12.45 3.53 -16.82
N LYS A 154 -13.52 2.72 -16.79
CA LYS A 154 -14.86 3.09 -17.26
C LYS A 154 -15.73 3.75 -16.18
N ASN A 155 -15.17 4.04 -15.00
CA ASN A 155 -15.88 4.59 -13.84
C ASN A 155 -17.13 3.78 -13.41
N ILE A 156 -17.12 2.46 -13.62
CA ILE A 156 -18.20 1.55 -13.23
C ILE A 156 -18.00 1.15 -11.76
N LYS A 157 -18.96 1.48 -10.91
CA LYS A 157 -18.88 1.09 -9.49
C LYS A 157 -19.15 -0.40 -9.36
N TYR A 158 -18.27 -1.08 -8.62
CA TYR A 158 -18.42 -2.52 -8.36
C TYR A 158 -19.71 -2.89 -7.62
N SER A 159 -20.25 -1.97 -6.80
CA SER A 159 -21.56 -2.13 -6.14
C SER A 159 -22.69 -2.28 -7.14
N ASP A 160 -22.64 -1.52 -8.24
CA ASP A 160 -23.72 -1.45 -9.23
C ASP A 160 -23.75 -2.76 -10.04
N ILE A 161 -22.56 -3.30 -10.33
CA ILE A 161 -22.37 -4.62 -10.95
C ILE A 161 -22.93 -5.73 -10.07
N ILE A 162 -22.63 -5.71 -8.76
CA ILE A 162 -23.12 -6.70 -7.80
C ILE A 162 -24.65 -6.66 -7.76
N LYS A 163 -25.23 -5.45 -7.62
CA LYS A 163 -26.69 -5.25 -7.61
C LYS A 163 -27.32 -5.77 -8.91
N LYS A 164 -26.73 -5.42 -10.07
CA LYS A 164 -27.22 -5.85 -11.38
C LYS A 164 -27.11 -7.37 -11.59
N ALA A 165 -26.08 -8.00 -11.03
CA ALA A 165 -25.89 -9.45 -11.08
C ALA A 165 -26.83 -10.23 -10.14
N GLY A 166 -27.67 -9.56 -9.35
CA GLY A 166 -28.50 -10.20 -8.32
C GLY A 166 -27.67 -10.82 -7.19
N LEU A 167 -26.46 -10.28 -6.96
CA LEU A 167 -25.57 -10.75 -5.91
C LEU A 167 -25.62 -9.81 -4.71
N GLU A 168 -25.27 -10.33 -3.55
CA GLU A 168 -25.03 -9.59 -2.32
C GLU A 168 -23.52 -9.38 -2.14
N ILE A 169 -23.12 -8.21 -1.65
CA ILE A 169 -21.70 -7.98 -1.35
C ILE A 169 -21.30 -8.98 -0.26
N ASN A 170 -20.26 -9.81 -0.48
CA ASN A 170 -19.63 -10.63 0.59
C ASN A 170 -18.80 -9.78 1.57
N LYS A 171 -19.31 -8.59 1.85
CA LYS A 171 -18.99 -7.70 2.94
C LYS A 171 -20.34 -7.12 3.27
N GLU A 172 -20.81 -7.34 4.47
CA GLU A 172 -21.97 -6.62 5.01
C GLU A 172 -21.63 -5.10 5.00
N SER A 173 -21.80 -4.44 3.85
CA SER A 173 -21.68 -2.99 3.71
C SER A 173 -22.83 -2.40 4.52
N GLY A 174 -22.51 -1.74 5.63
CA GLY A 174 -23.49 -1.35 6.66
C GLY A 174 -23.22 -1.95 8.04
N LYS A 175 -22.62 -3.14 8.13
CA LYS A 175 -22.35 -3.82 9.43
C LYS A 175 -21.62 -2.93 10.42
N TRP A 176 -20.71 -2.12 9.89
CA TRP A 176 -19.82 -1.27 10.67
C TRP A 176 -20.28 0.19 10.73
N ASP A 177 -21.36 0.55 10.03
CA ASP A 177 -21.82 1.93 9.97
C ASP A 177 -22.46 2.36 11.30
N ILE A 178 -23.08 1.41 12.01
CA ILE A 178 -23.58 1.57 13.38
C ILE A 178 -22.53 1.24 14.46
N LEU A 179 -21.27 0.99 14.08
CA LEU A 179 -20.23 0.63 15.04
C LEU A 179 -19.92 1.81 15.96
N ASP A 180 -20.29 1.63 17.22
CA ASP A 180 -19.89 2.44 18.37
C ASP A 180 -18.99 1.62 19.31
N PHE A 181 -18.58 2.22 20.42
CA PHE A 181 -17.68 1.56 21.37
C PHE A 181 -18.31 0.30 22.00
N ASN A 182 -19.61 0.32 22.32
CA ASN A 182 -20.30 -0.78 23.01
C ASN A 182 -20.59 -1.96 22.07
N SER A 183 -21.05 -1.68 20.85
CA SER A 183 -21.21 -2.67 19.79
C SER A 183 -19.87 -3.27 19.39
N ALA A 184 -18.78 -2.48 19.35
CA ALA A 184 -17.43 -3.00 19.13
C ALA A 184 -17.01 -4.01 20.21
N LYS A 185 -17.32 -3.77 21.49
CA LYS A 185 -17.06 -4.72 22.59
C LYS A 185 -17.76 -6.06 22.34
N LYS A 186 -19.08 -6.01 22.08
CA LYS A 186 -19.89 -7.20 21.83
C LYS A 186 -19.37 -7.98 20.63
N ILE A 187 -19.07 -7.30 19.53
CA ILE A 187 -18.57 -7.93 18.30
C ILE A 187 -17.19 -8.55 18.55
N PHE A 188 -16.30 -7.87 19.26
CA PHE A 188 -14.99 -8.40 19.56
C PHE A 188 -15.06 -9.66 20.44
N LEU A 189 -15.88 -9.65 21.49
CA LEU A 189 -16.11 -10.84 22.32
C LEU A 189 -16.65 -12.01 21.49
N ASN A 190 -17.58 -11.74 20.57
CA ASN A 190 -18.07 -12.75 19.64
C ASN A 190 -16.95 -13.26 18.74
N ILE A 191 -16.07 -12.40 18.20
CA ILE A 191 -14.94 -12.80 17.37
C ILE A 191 -14.02 -13.79 18.10
N ILE A 192 -13.68 -13.53 19.36
CA ILE A 192 -12.70 -14.36 20.09
C ILE A 192 -13.31 -15.64 20.68
N ASN A 193 -14.62 -15.64 20.98
CA ASN A 193 -15.31 -16.75 21.63
C ASN A 193 -16.15 -17.62 20.67
N SER A 194 -16.45 -17.15 19.46
CA SER A 194 -17.20 -17.96 18.49
C SER A 194 -16.36 -19.13 17.97
N PRO A 195 -17.00 -20.25 17.59
CA PRO A 195 -16.33 -21.33 16.87
C PRO A 195 -15.60 -20.82 15.63
N PHE A 196 -14.34 -21.20 15.50
CA PHE A 196 -13.39 -20.81 14.47
C PHE A 196 -12.64 -22.05 13.95
N ARG A 197 -13.10 -22.60 12.81
CA ARG A 197 -12.62 -23.86 12.20
C ARG A 197 -12.77 -25.06 13.13
N GLU A 198 -13.25 -26.19 12.61
CA GLU A 198 -13.29 -27.48 13.33
C GLU A 198 -13.84 -27.43 14.78
N LYS A 199 -14.70 -26.43 15.07
CA LYS A 199 -15.31 -26.13 16.36
C LYS A 199 -14.38 -25.62 17.49
N GLU A 200 -13.12 -25.26 17.23
CA GLU A 200 -12.27 -24.58 18.22
C GLU A 200 -12.50 -23.07 18.24
N THR A 201 -12.41 -22.38 19.37
CA THR A 201 -12.52 -20.91 19.38
C THR A 201 -11.26 -20.25 18.82
N LEU A 202 -11.36 -19.01 18.33
CA LEU A 202 -10.18 -18.27 17.86
C LEU A 202 -9.11 -18.15 18.96
N ARG A 203 -9.54 -18.09 20.24
CA ARG A 203 -8.65 -18.13 21.41
C ARG A 203 -7.80 -19.39 21.47
N LYS A 204 -8.42 -20.57 21.34
CA LYS A 204 -7.71 -21.85 21.34
C LYS A 204 -6.79 -21.94 20.13
N PHE A 205 -7.31 -21.61 18.95
CA PHE A 205 -6.57 -21.69 17.69
C PHE A 205 -5.30 -20.81 17.66
N LEU A 206 -5.35 -19.62 18.26
CA LEU A 206 -4.20 -18.71 18.34
C LEU A 206 -3.35 -18.90 19.60
N ASN A 207 -3.77 -19.78 20.52
CA ASN A 207 -3.10 -20.11 21.76
C ASN A 207 -2.69 -18.88 22.60
N PHE A 208 -3.63 -17.95 22.84
CA PHE A 208 -3.41 -16.83 23.76
C PHE A 208 -4.14 -17.05 25.09
N GLY A 209 -3.54 -16.59 26.19
CA GLY A 209 -4.01 -16.82 27.56
C GLY A 209 -5.40 -16.25 27.80
N LYS A 210 -6.12 -16.73 28.84
CA LYS A 210 -7.52 -16.36 29.14
C LYS A 210 -7.77 -14.84 29.21
N ASN A 211 -6.79 -14.10 29.69
CA ASN A 211 -6.87 -12.65 29.86
C ASN A 211 -6.19 -11.88 28.73
N GLU A 212 -5.63 -12.54 27.73
CA GLU A 212 -4.95 -11.89 26.61
C GLU A 212 -5.92 -11.65 25.45
N ALA A 213 -5.56 -10.70 24.59
CA ALA A 213 -6.21 -10.46 23.30
C ALA A 213 -5.27 -10.78 22.13
N PRO A 214 -5.81 -11.22 20.98
CA PRO A 214 -5.00 -11.38 19.77
C PRO A 214 -4.49 -10.01 19.31
N SER A 215 -3.38 -10.00 18.58
CA SER A 215 -2.90 -8.78 17.95
C SER A 215 -3.77 -8.33 16.78
N THR A 216 -3.75 -7.04 16.44
CA THR A 216 -4.40 -6.55 15.21
C THR A 216 -3.87 -7.26 13.95
N LYS A 217 -2.59 -7.66 13.94
CA LYS A 217 -1.96 -8.44 12.86
C LYS A 217 -2.55 -9.85 12.77
N GLN A 218 -2.75 -10.54 13.89
CA GLN A 218 -3.42 -11.85 13.93
C GLN A 218 -4.85 -11.73 13.43
N LEU A 219 -5.63 -10.77 13.93
CA LEU A 219 -7.02 -10.55 13.47
C LEU A 219 -7.11 -10.32 11.96
N ARG A 220 -6.24 -9.48 11.40
CA ARG A 220 -6.16 -9.25 9.95
C ARG A 220 -5.81 -10.53 9.18
N LYS A 221 -4.86 -11.33 9.68
CA LYS A 221 -4.46 -12.60 9.05
C LYS A 221 -5.61 -13.61 8.99
N TYR A 222 -6.51 -13.59 9.97
CA TYR A 222 -7.60 -14.56 10.10
C TYR A 222 -8.99 -14.02 9.72
N GLY A 223 -9.04 -13.01 8.84
CA GLY A 223 -10.28 -12.58 8.19
C GLY A 223 -11.00 -11.40 8.86
N TYR A 224 -10.50 -10.90 9.99
CA TYR A 224 -11.11 -9.77 10.72
C TYR A 224 -10.50 -8.42 10.33
N ARG A 225 -9.95 -8.29 9.12
CA ARG A 225 -9.37 -7.02 8.63
C ARG A 225 -10.40 -5.90 8.59
N ASP A 226 -11.63 -6.20 8.16
CA ASP A 226 -12.67 -5.19 8.02
C ASP A 226 -13.12 -4.62 9.37
N PHE A 227 -13.18 -5.46 10.42
CA PHE A 227 -13.43 -5.00 11.79
C PHE A 227 -12.34 -4.02 12.27
N ILE A 228 -11.07 -4.36 12.08
CA ILE A 228 -9.96 -3.48 12.47
C ILE A 228 -9.99 -2.15 11.70
N LEU A 229 -10.31 -2.18 10.40
CA LEU A 229 -10.47 -0.96 9.61
C LEU A 229 -11.68 -0.13 10.06
N ALA A 230 -12.76 -0.78 10.47
CA ALA A 230 -13.95 -0.10 11.00
C ALA A 230 -13.65 0.63 12.32
N LEU A 231 -12.97 -0.02 13.26
CA LEU A 231 -12.53 0.63 14.51
C LEU A 231 -11.74 1.91 14.21
N TYR A 232 -10.75 1.81 13.31
CA TYR A 232 -9.93 2.96 12.91
C TYR A 232 -10.77 4.10 12.29
N ARG A 233 -11.70 3.78 11.37
CA ARG A 233 -12.59 4.78 10.74
C ARG A 233 -13.49 5.48 11.75
N LYS A 234 -13.93 4.75 12.78
CA LYS A 234 -14.77 5.27 13.87
C LYS A 234 -13.97 5.95 14.97
N GLY A 235 -12.64 6.00 14.87
CA GLY A 235 -11.78 6.57 15.90
C GLY A 235 -11.71 5.75 17.19
N ILE A 236 -12.12 4.48 17.16
CA ILE A 236 -12.07 3.59 18.32
C ILE A 236 -10.67 2.97 18.39
N SER A 237 -9.93 3.21 19.47
CA SER A 237 -8.63 2.58 19.68
C SER A 237 -8.83 1.09 20.00
N TYR A 238 -8.10 0.22 19.29
CA TYR A 238 -8.10 -1.22 19.57
C TYR A 238 -7.64 -1.49 21.00
N ILE A 239 -6.59 -0.80 21.46
CA ILE A 239 -6.08 -0.95 22.82
C ILE A 239 -7.13 -0.59 23.87
N GLU A 240 -7.81 0.55 23.67
CA GLU A 240 -8.88 0.98 24.56
C GLU A 240 -10.02 -0.03 24.61
N LEU A 241 -10.42 -0.56 23.45
CA LEU A 241 -11.41 -1.61 23.35
C LEU A 241 -11.01 -2.83 24.19
N ILE A 242 -9.79 -3.33 24.01
CA ILE A 242 -9.25 -4.49 24.74
C ILE A 242 -9.21 -4.25 26.25
N GLU A 243 -8.64 -3.12 26.67
CA GLU A 243 -8.54 -2.77 28.10
C GLU A 243 -9.91 -2.58 28.75
N SER A 244 -10.90 -2.09 28.01
CA SER A 244 -12.27 -1.90 28.49
C SER A 244 -13.06 -3.20 28.66
N LEU A 245 -12.50 -4.32 28.17
CA LEU A 245 -12.99 -5.69 28.34
C LEU A 245 -12.25 -6.44 29.45
N GLY A 246 -11.31 -5.78 30.15
CA GLY A 246 -10.47 -6.43 31.15
C GLY A 246 -9.40 -7.35 30.54
N LEU A 247 -9.13 -7.23 29.24
CA LEU A 247 -8.13 -8.02 28.54
C LEU A 247 -6.79 -7.27 28.46
N ILE A 248 -5.71 -8.03 28.30
CA ILE A 248 -4.33 -7.57 28.15
C ILE A 248 -4.05 -7.44 26.64
N PRO A 249 -3.80 -6.22 26.14
CA PRO A 249 -3.46 -6.02 24.74
C PRO A 249 -2.09 -6.60 24.41
N HIS A 250 -1.94 -7.07 23.17
CA HIS A 250 -0.66 -7.55 22.68
C HIS A 250 0.38 -6.41 22.65
N ARG A 251 1.61 -6.68 23.13
CA ARG A 251 2.70 -5.69 23.27
C ARG A 251 2.93 -4.85 22.00
N LYS A 252 2.98 -5.49 20.83
CA LYS A 252 3.17 -4.77 19.55
C LYS A 252 2.07 -3.76 19.22
N ASP A 253 0.82 -4.03 19.63
CA ASP A 253 -0.26 -3.07 19.43
C ASP A 253 -0.14 -1.89 20.41
N ILE A 254 0.35 -2.14 21.64
CA ILE A 254 0.67 -1.08 22.60
C ILE A 254 1.77 -0.17 22.05
N GLU A 255 2.87 -0.77 21.55
CA GLU A 255 3.97 -0.03 20.92
C GLU A 255 3.48 0.83 19.74
N GLN A 256 2.58 0.28 18.92
CA GLN A 256 1.99 1.01 17.79
C GLN A 256 1.06 2.15 18.24
N ASP A 257 0.21 1.94 19.26
CA ASP A 257 -0.67 2.99 19.81
C ASP A 257 0.14 4.13 20.43
N ILE A 258 1.19 3.80 21.19
CA ILE A 258 2.11 4.80 21.77
C ILE A 258 2.81 5.59 20.66
N GLY A 259 3.39 4.90 19.68
CA GLY A 259 4.05 5.52 18.53
C GLY A 259 3.13 6.47 17.77
N TYR A 260 1.89 6.06 17.52
CA TYR A 260 0.89 6.91 16.86
C TYR A 260 0.50 8.12 17.71
N ASN A 261 0.32 7.96 19.02
CA ASN A 261 -0.09 9.05 19.90
C ASN A 261 1.03 10.07 20.12
N ILE A 262 2.28 9.64 20.26
CA ILE A 262 3.41 10.57 20.46
C ILE A 262 3.65 11.44 19.21
N HIS A 263 3.47 10.91 18.00
CA HIS A 263 3.62 11.70 16.75
C HIS A 263 2.74 12.95 16.78
N TRP A 264 1.44 12.84 17.09
CA TRP A 264 0.53 14.01 17.16
C TRP A 264 1.01 15.10 18.13
N ILE A 265 1.62 14.70 19.25
CA ILE A 265 2.10 15.64 20.26
C ILE A 265 3.38 16.34 19.77
N LEU A 266 4.33 15.57 19.22
CA LEU A 266 5.59 16.13 18.74
C LEU A 266 5.39 17.03 17.51
N GLU A 267 4.50 16.62 16.60
CA GLU A 267 4.11 17.43 15.43
C GLU A 267 3.52 18.78 15.85
N LEU A 268 2.66 18.81 16.88
CA LEU A 268 2.10 20.07 17.37
C LEU A 268 3.19 20.96 17.98
N ILE A 269 4.07 20.39 18.79
CA ILE A 269 5.17 21.15 19.42
C ILE A 269 6.06 21.75 18.34
N PHE A 270 6.42 20.97 17.32
CA PHE A 270 7.19 21.43 16.17
C PHE A 270 6.50 22.59 15.45
N LEU A 271 5.22 22.45 15.10
CA LEU A 271 4.46 23.49 14.41
C LEU A 271 4.31 24.77 15.23
N GLN A 272 4.03 24.65 16.52
CA GLN A 272 3.91 25.80 17.42
C GLN A 272 5.23 26.56 17.52
N PHE A 273 6.34 25.85 17.70
CA PHE A 273 7.66 26.48 17.77
C PHE A 273 8.06 27.12 16.43
N ALA A 274 7.86 26.42 15.31
CA ALA A 274 8.14 26.98 13.99
C ALA A 274 7.37 28.29 13.78
N LYS A 275 6.10 28.34 14.20
CA LYS A 275 5.29 29.56 14.14
C LYS A 275 5.86 30.70 15.00
N THR A 276 6.38 30.44 16.21
CA THR A 276 7.00 31.50 17.03
C THR A 276 8.32 32.01 16.46
N LYS A 277 8.92 31.29 15.52
CA LYS A 277 10.13 31.69 14.77
C LYS A 277 9.84 32.20 13.36
N ASP A 278 8.58 32.51 13.07
CA ASP A 278 8.10 32.92 11.74
C ASP A 278 8.53 31.96 10.61
N CYS A 279 8.65 30.67 10.93
CA CYS A 279 9.05 29.64 10.00
C CYS A 279 7.84 28.99 9.34
N PHE A 280 8.03 28.60 8.08
CA PHE A 280 6.97 28.02 7.26
C PHE A 280 7.02 26.50 7.38
N ALA A 281 6.19 25.95 8.26
CA ALA A 281 6.17 24.52 8.59
C ALA A 281 4.82 23.85 8.28
N PHE A 282 4.87 22.53 8.09
CA PHE A 282 3.75 21.70 7.67
C PHE A 282 3.74 20.37 8.43
N TYR A 283 2.56 19.75 8.52
CA TYR A 283 2.37 18.38 9.01
C TYR A 283 1.72 17.52 7.93
N GLU A 284 1.95 16.21 7.97
CA GLU A 284 1.32 15.22 7.07
C GLU A 284 1.40 15.60 5.58
N PHE A 285 2.59 16.04 5.16
CA PHE A 285 2.85 16.54 3.81
C PHE A 285 3.24 15.40 2.83
N PHE A 286 3.07 15.59 1.51
CA PHE A 286 3.49 14.62 0.48
C PHE A 286 4.67 15.17 -0.33
N PRO A 287 5.93 14.81 -0.01
CA PRO A 287 7.12 15.38 -0.66
C PRO A 287 7.26 15.00 -2.12
N ASN A 288 6.67 13.89 -2.57
CA ASN A 288 6.72 13.45 -3.96
C ASN A 288 5.38 13.68 -4.67
N ILE A 289 5.47 14.30 -5.84
CA ILE A 289 4.33 14.61 -6.72
C ILE A 289 3.96 13.38 -7.56
N VAL A 290 4.95 12.57 -7.91
CA VAL A 290 4.81 11.72 -9.10
C VAL A 290 4.27 10.33 -8.76
N GLU A 291 4.68 9.65 -7.68
CA GLU A 291 4.40 8.19 -7.61
C GLU A 291 4.17 7.56 -6.24
N SER A 292 4.23 8.27 -5.10
CA SER A 292 4.05 7.62 -3.80
C SER A 292 3.16 8.41 -2.84
N GLU A 293 2.09 7.77 -2.36
CA GLU A 293 1.20 8.25 -1.27
C GLU A 293 1.92 8.23 0.09
N VAL A 294 3.22 8.56 0.13
CA VAL A 294 4.00 8.53 1.35
C VAL A 294 3.94 9.90 1.99
N ARG A 295 3.30 9.92 3.16
CA ARG A 295 3.12 11.06 4.02
C ARG A 295 4.29 11.16 5.00
N ILE A 296 4.88 12.34 5.10
CA ILE A 296 5.91 12.66 6.12
C ILE A 296 5.26 13.29 7.35
N ASP A 297 5.87 13.11 8.51
CA ASP A 297 5.35 13.66 9.77
C ASP A 297 5.36 15.20 9.74
N ASN A 298 6.54 15.81 9.56
CA ASN A 298 6.68 17.27 9.44
C ASN A 298 7.61 17.71 8.31
N ALA A 299 7.42 18.94 7.86
CA ALA A 299 8.36 19.65 6.99
C ALA A 299 8.47 21.13 7.36
N ILE A 300 9.60 21.75 7.04
CA ILE A 300 9.85 23.18 7.21
C ILE A 300 10.64 23.72 6.01
N ILE A 301 10.24 24.88 5.50
CA ILE A 301 10.91 25.55 4.38
C ILE A 301 12.17 26.23 4.90
N ARG A 302 13.28 25.96 4.23
CA ARG A 302 14.57 26.59 4.48
C ARG A 302 14.64 27.92 3.73
N LYS A 303 14.07 28.97 4.32
CA LYS A 303 14.17 30.36 3.85
C LYS A 303 14.72 31.29 4.92
N GLY A 304 14.82 32.59 4.65
CA GLY A 304 15.40 33.61 5.53
C GLY A 304 15.06 33.42 7.02
N SER A 305 13.79 33.33 7.39
CA SER A 305 13.38 33.14 8.79
C SER A 305 13.89 31.84 9.43
N PHE A 306 13.91 30.71 8.70
CA PHE A 306 14.50 29.46 9.19
C PHE A 306 16.02 29.58 9.33
N ILE A 307 16.68 30.18 8.33
CA ILE A 307 18.14 30.33 8.32
C ILE A 307 18.59 31.20 9.49
N GLU A 308 17.95 32.34 9.66
CA GLU A 308 18.26 33.30 10.72
C GLU A 308 17.91 32.76 12.10
N ASN A 309 16.72 32.16 12.27
CA ASN A 309 16.21 31.84 13.60
C ASN A 309 16.53 30.43 14.10
N ILE A 310 16.90 29.51 13.21
CA ILE A 310 17.16 28.10 13.56
C ILE A 310 18.55 27.69 13.07
N GLU A 311 18.81 27.74 11.76
CA GLU A 311 20.04 27.17 11.18
C GLU A 311 21.31 27.84 11.67
N SER A 312 21.34 29.19 11.71
CA SER A 312 22.51 29.97 12.12
C SER A 312 22.86 29.82 13.60
N LYS A 313 21.90 29.36 14.42
CA LYS A 313 22.02 29.27 15.88
C LYS A 313 22.38 27.86 16.36
N GLN A 314 22.23 26.85 15.50
CA GLN A 314 22.55 25.47 15.82
C GLN A 314 23.93 25.05 15.32
N ARG A 315 24.55 24.05 15.96
CA ARG A 315 25.85 23.47 15.58
C ARG A 315 25.78 21.96 15.34
N ILE A 316 24.59 21.42 15.12
CA ILE A 316 24.30 19.98 15.04
C ILE A 316 24.49 19.46 13.62
N ILE A 317 24.03 20.22 12.63
CA ILE A 317 24.09 19.84 11.21
C ILE A 317 24.52 21.01 10.34
N THR A 318 25.28 20.70 9.28
CA THR A 318 25.54 21.63 8.19
C THR A 318 24.58 21.31 7.05
N ILE A 319 23.82 22.30 6.60
CA ILE A 319 22.84 22.13 5.52
C ILE A 319 23.37 22.80 4.26
N SER A 320 23.38 22.07 3.14
CA SER A 320 23.78 22.63 1.84
C SER A 320 22.85 23.77 1.41
N LYS A 321 23.39 24.83 0.81
CA LYS A 321 22.63 25.96 0.28
C LYS A 321 21.56 25.56 -0.75
N LYS A 322 21.74 24.43 -1.45
CA LYS A 322 20.78 23.88 -2.42
C LYS A 322 19.49 23.34 -1.76
N ILE A 323 19.54 23.04 -0.46
CA ILE A 323 18.38 22.53 0.26
C ILE A 323 17.36 23.65 0.44
N LYS A 324 16.13 23.37 0.01
CA LYS A 324 14.96 24.24 0.15
C LYS A 324 14.01 23.75 1.24
N ILE A 325 14.06 22.47 1.58
CA ILE A 325 13.09 21.84 2.49
C ILE A 325 13.78 20.88 3.45
N ILE A 326 13.45 21.00 4.73
CA ILE A 326 13.83 20.03 5.76
C ILE A 326 12.61 19.19 6.10
N ILE A 327 12.74 17.87 5.97
CA ILE A 327 11.75 16.87 6.34
C ILE A 327 12.15 16.30 7.70
N VAL A 328 11.19 16.19 8.61
CA VAL A 328 11.38 15.58 9.92
C VAL A 328 10.48 14.36 10.01
N GLU A 329 11.08 13.22 10.33
CA GLU A 329 10.39 11.95 10.53
C GLU A 329 10.73 11.40 11.91
N TYR A 330 9.71 11.19 12.73
CA TYR A 330 9.87 10.60 14.05
C TYR A 330 9.91 9.07 13.94
N TYR A 331 10.72 8.44 14.79
CA TYR A 331 10.82 7.00 14.86
C TYR A 331 11.02 6.53 16.30
N SER A 332 10.05 5.77 16.81
CA SER A 332 10.10 5.20 18.16
C SER A 332 11.09 4.05 18.32
N GLY A 333 11.69 3.55 17.25
CA GLY A 333 12.71 2.49 17.30
C GLY A 333 14.13 3.00 17.02
N SER A 334 15.06 2.07 16.93
CA SER A 334 16.46 2.32 16.55
C SER A 334 17.02 1.28 15.58
N ASP A 335 16.15 0.48 14.98
CA ASP A 335 16.52 -0.60 14.07
C ASP A 335 17.03 -0.05 12.73
N GLN A 336 18.21 -0.53 12.32
CA GLN A 336 18.91 -0.04 11.13
C GLN A 336 18.14 -0.34 9.85
N ASP A 337 17.47 -1.49 9.77
CA ASP A 337 16.68 -1.86 8.59
C ASP A 337 15.49 -0.91 8.40
N THR A 338 14.80 -0.57 9.48
CA THR A 338 13.69 0.39 9.45
C THR A 338 14.15 1.80 9.11
N ILE A 339 15.30 2.24 9.64
CA ILE A 339 15.93 3.52 9.27
C ILE A 339 16.26 3.52 7.77
N MET A 340 16.89 2.46 7.26
CA MET A 340 17.21 2.32 5.85
C MET A 340 15.96 2.31 4.97
N GLN A 341 14.87 1.66 5.41
CA GLN A 341 13.57 1.71 4.72
C GLN A 341 13.02 3.14 4.66
N LYS A 342 13.11 3.92 5.74
CA LYS A 342 12.71 5.34 5.74
C LYS A 342 13.55 6.15 4.74
N CYS A 343 14.87 5.96 4.69
CA CYS A 343 15.74 6.61 3.70
C CYS A 343 15.40 6.20 2.25
N ARG A 344 14.87 5.01 2.01
CA ARG A 344 14.50 4.52 0.67
C ARG A 344 13.14 5.03 0.18
N LYS A 345 12.36 5.74 1.01
CA LYS A 345 11.05 6.31 0.62
C LYS A 345 11.17 7.54 -0.31
N GLY A 346 12.37 8.05 -0.56
CA GLY A 346 12.61 9.19 -1.44
C GLY A 346 12.31 10.55 -0.79
N TYR A 347 12.43 10.64 0.54
CA TYR A 347 12.23 11.87 1.29
C TYR A 347 13.32 12.90 0.94
N GLN A 348 14.57 12.47 0.91
CA GLN A 348 15.73 13.29 0.55
C GLN A 348 15.93 13.39 -0.97
N SER A 349 16.45 14.53 -1.42
CA SER A 349 16.82 14.82 -2.81
C SER A 349 17.91 15.91 -2.84
N GLU A 350 18.28 16.43 -4.00
CA GLU A 350 19.20 17.58 -4.10
C GLU A 350 18.69 18.82 -3.34
N GLU A 351 17.37 19.01 -3.28
CA GLU A 351 16.73 20.16 -2.63
C GLU A 351 16.02 19.82 -1.31
N ARG A 352 16.09 18.56 -0.86
CA ARG A 352 15.37 18.07 0.34
C ARG A 352 16.30 17.36 1.29
N PHE A 353 16.30 17.78 2.54
CA PHE A 353 17.09 17.19 3.62
C PHE A 353 16.17 16.41 4.57
N LEU A 354 16.54 15.17 4.90
CA LEU A 354 15.79 14.31 5.81
C LEU A 354 16.46 14.28 7.18
N ILE A 355 15.70 14.58 8.23
CA ILE A 355 16.06 14.34 9.62
C ILE A 355 15.19 13.20 10.16
N ILE A 356 15.82 12.11 10.58
CA ILE A 356 15.16 11.03 11.30
C ILE A 356 15.42 11.21 12.79
N VAL A 357 14.38 11.39 13.58
CA VAL A 357 14.47 11.61 15.02
C VAL A 357 14.15 10.33 15.78
N LEU A 358 15.15 9.75 16.45
CA LEU A 358 14.99 8.53 17.24
C LEU A 358 14.51 8.88 18.66
N LEU A 359 13.33 8.37 19.03
CA LEU A 359 12.68 8.70 20.30
C LEU A 359 13.09 7.76 21.45
N SER A 360 13.54 6.54 21.14
CA SER A 360 13.83 5.49 22.13
C SER A 360 15.29 5.40 22.55
N THR A 361 16.17 6.23 21.99
CA THR A 361 17.60 6.19 22.33
C THR A 361 18.11 7.57 22.73
N ASN A 362 19.13 7.57 23.59
CA ASN A 362 19.93 8.74 23.92
C ASN A 362 21.33 8.67 23.28
N LYS A 363 21.60 7.64 22.45
CA LYS A 363 22.87 7.53 21.72
C LYS A 363 22.99 8.73 20.77
N SER A 364 24.10 9.45 20.86
CA SER A 364 24.46 10.52 19.93
C SER A 364 25.22 9.99 18.73
N ASN A 365 25.42 10.83 17.71
CA ASN A 365 26.28 10.54 16.56
C ASN A 365 25.93 9.23 15.82
N ILE A 366 24.64 8.97 15.65
CA ILE A 366 24.15 7.77 14.96
C ILE A 366 24.53 7.86 13.50
N LYS A 367 25.31 6.88 13.02
CA LYS A 367 25.79 6.84 11.65
C LYS A 367 24.61 6.63 10.70
N THR A 368 24.62 7.39 9.62
CA THR A 368 23.67 7.21 8.51
C THR A 368 24.03 5.93 7.76
N PRO A 369 23.07 5.07 7.40
CA PRO A 369 23.34 3.88 6.60
C PRO A 369 24.04 4.22 5.28
N HIS A 370 25.04 3.42 4.91
CA HIS A 370 25.69 3.52 3.60
C HIS A 370 24.73 3.13 2.47
N ASN A 371 25.07 3.47 1.23
CA ASN A 371 24.32 3.08 0.02
C ASN A 371 22.89 3.64 -0.06
N ILE A 372 22.66 4.83 0.49
CA ILE A 372 21.40 5.58 0.30
C ILE A 372 21.63 6.73 -0.68
N ARG A 373 20.67 6.96 -1.57
CA ARG A 373 20.70 8.10 -2.50
C ARG A 373 20.65 9.41 -1.68
N TYR A 374 21.49 10.37 -2.03
CA TYR A 374 21.65 11.65 -1.31
C TYR A 374 21.97 11.47 0.18
N MET A 375 22.89 10.54 0.51
CA MET A 375 23.30 10.27 1.90
C MET A 375 23.71 11.52 2.68
N ASN A 376 24.38 12.48 2.04
CA ASN A 376 24.79 13.75 2.67
C ASN A 376 23.60 14.66 3.05
N ASN A 377 22.41 14.36 2.53
CA ASN A 377 21.18 15.09 2.81
C ASN A 377 20.29 14.32 3.80
N VAL A 378 20.88 13.42 4.60
CA VAL A 378 20.21 12.67 5.66
C VAL A 378 20.98 12.84 6.96
N LYS A 379 20.26 13.12 8.05
CA LYS A 379 20.80 13.06 9.40
C LYS A 379 19.88 12.24 10.30
N ILE A 380 20.49 11.43 11.16
CA ILE A 380 19.81 10.74 12.25
C ILE A 380 20.18 11.44 13.54
N LEU A 381 19.19 11.90 14.29
CA LEU A 381 19.35 12.59 15.56
C LEU A 381 18.59 11.82 16.64
N ASN A 382 19.09 11.81 17.86
CA ASN A 382 18.25 11.48 19.00
C ASN A 382 17.34 12.67 19.38
N ALA A 383 16.42 12.45 20.32
CA ALA A 383 15.50 13.47 20.78
C ALA A 383 16.17 14.75 21.30
N ILE A 384 17.28 14.63 22.04
CA ILE A 384 17.99 15.76 22.65
C ILE A 384 18.68 16.58 21.56
N GLU A 385 19.42 15.91 20.66
CA GLU A 385 20.07 16.56 19.52
C GLU A 385 19.07 17.27 18.62
N PHE A 386 17.88 16.70 18.41
CA PHE A 386 16.82 17.37 17.64
C PHE A 386 16.28 18.61 18.36
N SER A 387 16.11 18.57 19.69
CA SER A 387 15.73 19.75 20.48
C SER A 387 16.75 20.88 20.35
N TRP A 388 18.05 20.54 20.38
CA TRP A 388 19.13 21.49 20.15
C TRP A 388 19.19 22.02 18.72
N PHE A 389 18.98 21.15 17.73
CA PHE A 389 18.91 21.55 16.32
C PHE A 389 17.80 22.57 16.09
N MET A 390 16.60 22.34 16.64
CA MET A 390 15.49 23.27 16.52
C MET A 390 15.71 24.57 17.31
N GLY A 391 16.65 24.59 18.26
CA GLY A 391 16.84 25.74 19.14
C GLY A 391 15.67 25.96 20.08
N TYR A 392 15.04 24.87 20.56
CA TYR A 392 13.95 24.97 21.52
C TYR A 392 14.41 25.68 22.79
N ASP A 393 13.66 26.72 23.20
CA ASP A 393 13.86 27.35 24.49
C ASP A 393 13.56 26.38 25.65
N LYS A 394 13.82 26.82 26.89
CA LYS A 394 13.61 26.00 28.09
C LYS A 394 12.19 25.44 28.19
N SER A 395 11.18 26.19 27.75
CA SER A 395 9.77 25.77 27.80
C SER A 395 9.44 24.72 26.74
N TYR A 396 9.79 24.98 25.48
CA TYR A 396 9.56 24.04 24.38
C TYR A 396 10.38 22.75 24.54
N SER A 397 11.65 22.87 24.94
CA SER A 397 12.52 21.71 25.18
C SER A 397 11.96 20.82 26.29
N LYS A 398 11.50 21.42 27.40
CA LYS A 398 10.83 20.67 28.48
C LYS A 398 9.58 19.97 27.98
N ARG A 399 8.66 20.68 27.31
CA ARG A 399 7.42 20.08 26.76
C ARG A 399 7.71 18.92 25.81
N TYR A 400 8.69 19.08 24.94
CA TYR A 400 9.11 18.06 23.97
C TYR A 400 9.68 16.81 24.65
N LEU A 401 10.61 16.98 25.60
CA LEU A 401 11.23 15.87 26.33
C LEU A 401 10.25 15.19 27.30
N ASP A 402 9.36 15.95 27.94
CA ASP A 402 8.30 15.41 28.81
C ASP A 402 7.33 14.53 28.02
N ALA A 403 6.98 14.89 26.77
CA ALA A 403 6.15 14.06 25.90
C ALA A 403 6.83 12.72 25.58
N ILE A 404 8.14 12.73 25.31
CA ILE A 404 8.93 11.52 25.04
C ILE A 404 9.04 10.65 26.29
N LYS A 405 9.29 11.27 27.45
CA LYS A 405 9.30 10.59 28.75
C LYS A 405 7.95 9.91 29.02
N LEU A 406 6.85 10.64 28.82
CA LEU A 406 5.50 10.10 28.96
C LEU A 406 5.25 8.91 28.03
N ALA A 407 5.71 8.97 26.77
CA ALA A 407 5.59 7.85 25.85
C ALA A 407 6.39 6.61 26.31
N ARG A 408 7.58 6.79 26.89
CA ARG A 408 8.37 5.69 27.46
C ARG A 408 7.65 5.04 28.64
N GLU A 409 7.11 5.83 29.56
CA GLU A 409 6.37 5.33 30.72
C GLU A 409 5.06 4.62 30.31
N ALA A 410 4.41 5.11 29.26
CA ALA A 410 3.19 4.53 28.70
C ALA A 410 3.35 3.07 28.21
N HIS A 411 4.57 2.59 27.93
CA HIS A 411 4.77 1.17 27.59
C HIS A 411 4.40 0.25 28.76
N TYR A 412 4.57 0.73 29.99
CA TYR A 412 4.44 -0.08 31.20
C TYR A 412 3.22 0.31 32.03
N ASP A 413 2.74 1.55 31.92
CA ASP A 413 1.65 2.07 32.75
C ASP A 413 0.43 2.50 31.91
N LYS A 414 -0.74 1.93 32.22
CA LYS A 414 -2.04 2.26 31.61
C LYS A 414 -2.48 3.70 31.88
N VAL A 415 -2.20 4.23 33.07
CA VAL A 415 -2.52 5.63 33.43
C VAL A 415 -1.72 6.58 32.53
N MET A 416 -0.43 6.30 32.33
CA MET A 416 0.42 7.08 31.43
C MET A 416 0.00 6.95 29.97
N ARG A 417 -0.43 5.76 29.51
CA ARG A 417 -1.05 5.60 28.17
C ARG A 417 -2.27 6.49 27.99
N ASN A 418 -3.18 6.50 28.97
CA ASN A 418 -4.40 7.31 28.89
C ASN A 418 -4.07 8.80 28.87
N LYS A 419 -3.09 9.24 29.66
CA LYS A 419 -2.59 10.62 29.63
C LYS A 419 -2.00 10.98 28.26
N LEU A 420 -1.16 10.11 27.69
CA LEU A 420 -0.59 10.27 26.35
C LEU A 420 -1.69 10.38 25.28
N ARG A 421 -2.69 9.49 25.32
CA ARG A 421 -3.82 9.48 24.38
C ARG A 421 -4.64 10.76 24.47
N LYS A 422 -4.95 11.24 25.69
CA LYS A 422 -5.66 12.51 25.88
C LYS A 422 -4.89 13.69 25.30
N LEU A 423 -3.58 13.76 25.53
CA LEU A 423 -2.72 14.78 24.93
C LEU A 423 -2.67 14.69 23.41
N ALA A 424 -2.61 13.47 22.85
CA ALA A 424 -2.60 13.24 21.41
C ALA A 424 -3.92 13.68 20.75
N ILE A 425 -5.08 13.38 21.37
CA ILE A 425 -6.39 13.85 20.90
C ILE A 425 -6.44 15.37 20.87
N ASN A 426 -6.06 16.03 21.97
CA ASN A 426 -6.02 17.48 22.04
C ASN A 426 -5.06 18.08 20.99
N SER A 427 -3.90 17.44 20.78
CA SER A 427 -2.91 17.89 19.81
C SER A 427 -3.42 17.77 18.38
N LYS A 428 -4.08 16.66 18.05
CA LYS A 428 -4.72 16.42 16.76
C LYS A 428 -5.82 17.44 16.47
N VAL A 429 -6.66 17.76 17.47
CA VAL A 429 -7.69 18.81 17.34
C VAL A 429 -7.03 20.16 17.06
N ALA A 430 -6.03 20.55 17.84
CA ALA A 430 -5.32 21.83 17.68
C ALA A 430 -4.61 21.95 16.32
N ILE A 431 -3.98 20.88 15.84
CA ILE A 431 -3.38 20.83 14.49
C ILE A 431 -4.45 21.07 13.42
N LYS A 432 -5.57 20.34 13.51
CA LYS A 432 -6.67 20.42 12.53
C LYS A 432 -7.50 21.70 12.59
N SER A 433 -7.48 22.43 13.70
CA SER A 433 -8.18 23.72 13.80
C SER A 433 -7.26 24.88 13.44
N ASN A 434 -6.01 24.87 13.90
CA ASN A 434 -5.15 26.06 13.91
C ASN A 434 -4.03 26.00 12.87
N PHE A 435 -3.71 24.81 12.36
CA PHE A 435 -2.62 24.57 11.41
C PHE A 435 -3.11 23.91 10.10
N ASN A 436 -4.43 23.86 9.90
CA ASN A 436 -5.08 23.26 8.73
C ASN A 436 -4.94 24.09 7.44
N HIS A 437 -4.39 25.30 7.56
CA HIS A 437 -4.00 26.10 6.41
C HIS A 437 -2.75 25.53 5.78
N ARG A 438 -2.92 24.56 4.88
CA ARG A 438 -2.11 24.26 3.66
C ARG A 438 -2.21 22.78 3.24
N LYS A 439 -3.44 22.27 3.09
CA LYS A 439 -3.72 21.07 2.27
C LYS A 439 -3.53 21.33 0.75
N LYS A 440 -2.67 22.28 0.38
CA LYS A 440 -2.25 22.58 -0.99
C LYS A 440 -0.96 21.77 -1.23
N LYS A 441 -0.81 21.16 -2.41
CA LYS A 441 0.45 20.53 -2.82
C LYS A 441 1.59 21.53 -2.67
N LEU A 442 2.80 21.09 -2.30
CA LEU A 442 4.02 21.91 -2.28
C LEU A 442 4.18 22.68 -3.58
N GLU A 443 3.84 22.04 -4.69
CA GLU A 443 3.85 22.66 -6.03
C GLU A 443 3.03 23.93 -6.06
N ASN A 444 1.83 23.94 -5.48
CA ASN A 444 1.02 25.15 -5.44
C ASN A 444 1.60 26.21 -4.49
N PHE A 445 2.49 25.84 -3.57
CA PHE A 445 3.23 26.77 -2.74
C PHE A 445 4.46 27.31 -3.47
N PHE A 446 5.21 26.47 -4.19
CA PHE A 446 6.35 26.91 -5.00
C PHE A 446 5.89 27.71 -6.23
N ASN A 447 4.97 27.17 -7.03
CA ASN A 447 4.43 27.82 -8.24
C ASN A 447 3.71 29.16 -7.96
N LYS A 448 3.31 29.42 -6.70
CA LYS A 448 2.71 30.71 -6.32
C LYS A 448 3.69 31.70 -5.71
N ASN A 449 4.83 31.23 -5.22
CA ASN A 449 5.80 32.06 -4.50
C ASN A 449 7.17 32.04 -5.17
N GLU A 450 7.28 31.64 -6.45
CA GLU A 450 8.52 31.75 -7.23
C GLU A 450 9.01 33.20 -7.35
N GLU A 451 8.11 34.18 -7.19
CA GLU A 451 8.44 35.62 -7.11
C GLU A 451 8.96 36.07 -5.74
N GLU A 452 8.73 35.32 -4.66
CA GLU A 452 9.23 35.64 -3.30
C GLU A 452 10.42 34.76 -2.87
N ILE A 453 10.73 33.70 -3.63
CA ILE A 453 11.79 32.72 -3.32
C ILE A 453 13.10 33.04 -4.05
N ASN A 454 13.05 33.81 -5.12
CA ASN A 454 14.20 34.46 -5.74
C ASN A 454 14.39 35.86 -5.17
#